data_AF-A0A1F9JZF1-F1
#
_entry.id   AF-A0A1F9JZF1-F1
#
_cell.length_a   1.000
_cell.length_b   1.000
_cell.length_c   1.000
_cell.angle_alpha   90.00
_cell.angle_beta   90.00
_cell.angle_gamma   90.00
#
_symmetry.space_group_name_H-M   'P 1'
#
loop_
_entity.id
_entity.type
_entity.pdbx_description
1 polymer ?
#
loop_
_entity_poly.entity_id
_entity_poly.type
_entity_poly.pdbx_seq_one_letter_code
_entity_poly.pdbx_strand_id
1 'polypeptide(L)'
;MGTLNVAELSIEEFRALTEAEKSYALLDIREPGEYNVGHIPNATLLQRREIEFRIADLVPVRETPIIVVGDRGARARLAATTMAFNGYKSVCLLRGGYPAWMETGQPAVTGTNVPSKRFGEEIHRKRGVPEIDPRELHLRMARGEAIRVLDARTPEEYGRFCIPEGVNVPGGDLVLWAGDLKKEPGGLIVVNCAGRTRGIIGTETLRLLGLENVRALKNGTMGWLLSGLELEQGPDRATAGPSEMSRKFAEEQAGRIARSERVPSLPVSELRRLMDQRGRRTLYLLDVRSAQEYAAGHIPGFQCVPGGQAIQRADDYIAVRQSTIVFACDRSARAVMAAYWYRAMGFYDVYFVRGGVEAWRESGLEIETGGPVKPVAGLERARGAARFISAQELAAELSGRNSPVILDVGASREYGRGHIPGALWLSRGWLEEKFPAALSDLDRPVVITCPTGDHSTLAGATLREIGYRNVFVLKNGTAAWTQEGLALQIGLTRMLSEPN
;
A
#
# COMPACT_ATOMS: atom_id res chain seq x y z
N MET A 1 29.70 -2.07 -5.34
CA MET A 1 29.55 -3.31 -6.14
C MET A 1 29.75 -2.99 -7.62
N GLY A 2 30.45 -3.83 -8.39
CA GLY A 2 30.46 -3.70 -9.85
C GLY A 2 29.06 -3.87 -10.42
N THR A 3 28.67 -3.07 -11.41
CA THR A 3 27.37 -3.19 -12.07
C THR A 3 27.30 -4.54 -12.77
N LEU A 4 26.38 -5.40 -12.34
CA LEU A 4 26.05 -6.61 -13.08
C LEU A 4 25.64 -6.21 -14.50
N ASN A 5 26.04 -7.01 -15.50
CA ASN A 5 25.49 -6.84 -16.85
C ASN A 5 24.03 -7.30 -16.81
N VAL A 6 23.11 -6.36 -16.61
CA VAL A 6 21.67 -6.64 -16.52
C VAL A 6 21.09 -6.71 -17.92
N ALA A 7 20.37 -7.78 -18.22
CA ALA A 7 19.68 -7.93 -19.49
C ALA A 7 18.68 -6.80 -19.72
N GLU A 8 18.51 -6.41 -20.98
CA GLU A 8 17.53 -5.41 -21.40
C GLU A 8 16.50 -6.01 -22.33
N LEU A 9 15.26 -5.55 -22.19
CA LEU A 9 14.11 -5.94 -22.99
C LEU A 9 13.64 -4.72 -23.80
N SER A 10 13.49 -4.86 -25.11
CA SER A 10 12.90 -3.81 -25.95
C SER A 10 11.40 -3.62 -25.64
N ILE A 11 10.85 -2.47 -26.05
CA ILE A 11 9.42 -2.18 -25.85
C ILE A 11 8.58 -3.15 -26.69
N GLU A 12 9.04 -3.52 -27.89
CA GLU A 12 8.40 -4.48 -28.78
C GLU A 12 8.35 -5.88 -28.14
N GLU A 13 9.46 -6.35 -27.57
CA GLU A 13 9.51 -7.63 -26.85
C GLU A 13 8.61 -7.60 -25.61
N PHE A 14 8.60 -6.50 -24.84
CA PHE A 14 7.71 -6.33 -23.69
C PHE A 14 6.23 -6.38 -24.09
N ARG A 15 5.86 -5.75 -25.21
CA ARG A 15 4.50 -5.81 -25.74
C ARG A 15 4.13 -7.22 -26.17
N ALA A 16 5.03 -7.94 -26.85
CA ALA A 16 4.80 -9.33 -27.21
C ALA A 16 4.62 -10.23 -25.97
N LEU A 17 5.33 -9.98 -24.87
CA LEU A 17 5.12 -10.69 -23.59
C LEU A 17 3.73 -10.41 -23.00
N THR A 18 3.27 -9.17 -23.09
CA THR A 18 1.93 -8.75 -22.61
C THR A 18 0.83 -9.40 -23.43
N GLU A 19 0.97 -9.38 -24.77
CA GLU A 19 0.00 -9.95 -25.72
C GLU A 19 -0.07 -11.48 -25.62
N ALA A 20 1.05 -12.14 -25.33
CA ALA A 20 1.11 -13.58 -25.12
C ALA A 20 0.55 -14.04 -23.76
N GLU A 21 0.02 -13.11 -22.95
CA GLU A 21 -0.47 -13.36 -21.59
C GLU A 21 0.49 -14.24 -20.79
N LYS A 22 1.75 -13.83 -20.66
CA LYS A 22 2.71 -14.54 -19.78
C LYS A 22 2.66 -13.98 -18.36
N SER A 23 3.07 -14.79 -17.39
CA SER A 23 3.25 -14.34 -16.01
C SER A 23 4.56 -13.57 -15.87
N TYR A 24 4.48 -12.31 -15.44
CA TYR A 24 5.60 -11.41 -15.16
C TYR A 24 5.21 -10.34 -14.14
N ALA A 25 6.19 -9.69 -13.54
CA ALA A 25 6.03 -8.46 -12.77
C ALA A 25 6.58 -7.26 -13.54
N LEU A 26 5.80 -6.19 -13.66
CA LEU A 26 6.26 -4.91 -14.19
C LEU A 26 6.40 -3.93 -13.03
N LEU A 27 7.64 -3.61 -12.66
CA LEU A 27 7.95 -2.84 -11.46
C LEU A 27 8.53 -1.48 -11.84
N ASP A 28 7.84 -0.40 -11.49
CA ASP A 28 8.37 0.95 -11.62
C ASP A 28 9.17 1.32 -10.37
N ILE A 29 10.47 1.61 -10.54
CA ILE A 29 11.41 1.86 -9.43
C ILE A 29 11.61 3.34 -9.11
N ARG A 30 10.94 4.23 -9.84
CA ARG A 30 11.02 5.68 -9.66
C ARG A 30 10.36 6.12 -8.35
N GLU A 31 10.51 7.39 -8.00
CA GLU A 31 9.86 7.96 -6.82
C GLU A 31 8.33 8.11 -7.04
N PRO A 32 7.51 8.08 -5.97
CA PRO A 32 6.06 8.23 -6.04
C PRO A 32 5.60 9.45 -6.84
N GLY A 33 6.26 10.60 -6.69
CA GLY A 33 5.94 11.81 -7.45
C GLY A 33 6.09 11.59 -8.95
N GLU A 34 7.21 10.98 -9.38
CA GLU A 34 7.50 10.68 -10.79
C GLU A 34 6.48 9.69 -11.38
N TYR A 35 6.15 8.64 -10.64
CA TYR A 35 5.15 7.64 -11.02
C TYR A 35 3.74 8.26 -11.15
N ASN A 36 3.39 9.13 -10.21
CA ASN A 36 2.08 9.79 -10.17
C ASN A 36 1.90 10.78 -11.33
N VAL A 37 2.96 11.43 -11.78
CA VAL A 37 2.94 12.28 -13.00
C VAL A 37 2.67 11.44 -14.24
N GLY A 38 3.25 10.23 -14.32
CA GLY A 38 2.90 9.28 -15.36
C GLY A 38 3.70 7.98 -15.30
N HIS A 39 3.06 6.87 -15.65
CA HIS A 39 3.65 5.54 -15.66
C HIS A 39 3.03 4.64 -16.73
N ILE A 40 3.72 3.54 -17.04
CA ILE A 40 3.22 2.50 -17.93
C ILE A 40 1.96 1.89 -17.30
N PRO A 41 0.84 1.76 -18.02
CA PRO A 41 -0.35 1.13 -17.50
C PRO A 41 -0.02 -0.22 -16.90
N ASN A 42 -0.69 -0.59 -15.80
CA ASN A 42 -0.53 -1.88 -15.15
C ASN A 42 0.83 -2.16 -14.48
N ALA A 43 1.75 -1.19 -14.44
CA ALA A 43 2.95 -1.25 -13.62
C ALA A 43 2.60 -1.18 -12.12
N THR A 44 3.39 -1.83 -11.28
CA THR A 44 3.34 -1.69 -9.81
C THR A 44 4.49 -0.80 -9.38
N LEU A 45 4.19 0.22 -8.57
CA LEU A 45 5.21 1.06 -7.96
C LEU A 45 5.94 0.31 -6.84
N LEU A 46 7.21 0.02 -7.07
CA LEU A 46 8.17 -0.47 -6.09
C LEU A 46 9.38 0.45 -6.12
N GLN A 47 9.32 1.58 -5.41
CA GLN A 47 10.41 2.55 -5.39
C GLN A 47 11.71 1.84 -5.03
N ARG A 48 12.83 2.28 -5.62
CA ARG A 48 14.16 1.69 -5.35
C ARG A 48 14.45 1.53 -3.85
N ARG A 49 14.04 2.50 -3.02
CA ARG A 49 14.25 2.49 -1.56
C ARG A 49 13.44 1.43 -0.80
N GLU A 50 12.44 0.81 -1.42
CA GLU A 50 11.52 -0.16 -0.82
C GLU A 50 11.78 -1.60 -1.29
N ILE A 51 12.74 -1.83 -2.20
CA ILE A 51 12.96 -3.16 -2.82
C ILE A 51 13.20 -4.23 -1.75
N GLU A 52 14.16 -4.03 -0.85
CA GLU A 52 14.53 -4.98 0.20
C GLU A 52 13.41 -5.26 1.20
N PHE A 53 12.43 -4.34 1.29
CA PHE A 53 11.31 -4.40 2.22
C PHE A 53 10.08 -5.08 1.62
N ARG A 54 9.84 -4.91 0.31
CA ARG A 54 8.56 -5.27 -0.34
C ARG A 54 8.67 -6.31 -1.45
N ILE A 55 9.85 -6.51 -2.05
CA ILE A 55 9.94 -7.37 -3.25
C ILE A 55 9.49 -8.81 -2.98
N ALA A 56 9.76 -9.36 -1.78
CA ALA A 56 9.37 -10.72 -1.42
C ALA A 56 7.84 -10.89 -1.33
N ASP A 57 7.11 -9.82 -1.01
CA ASP A 57 5.65 -9.83 -1.00
C ASP A 57 5.07 -9.66 -2.39
N LEU A 58 5.65 -8.75 -3.18
CA LEU A 58 5.18 -8.43 -4.52
C LEU A 58 5.50 -9.55 -5.51
N VAL A 59 6.66 -10.18 -5.38
CA VAL A 59 7.15 -11.22 -6.29
C VAL A 59 7.70 -12.39 -5.45
N PRO A 60 6.83 -13.24 -4.89
CA PRO A 60 7.24 -14.29 -3.95
C PRO A 60 8.04 -15.43 -4.60
N VAL A 61 7.89 -15.65 -5.91
CA VAL A 61 8.63 -16.67 -6.67
C VAL A 61 9.85 -16.03 -7.33
N ARG A 62 11.06 -16.48 -6.98
CA ARG A 62 12.34 -15.87 -7.39
C ARG A 62 12.68 -16.06 -8.88
N GLU A 63 12.05 -17.04 -9.50
CA GLU A 63 12.11 -17.34 -10.92
C GLU A 63 11.16 -16.48 -11.76
N THR A 64 10.22 -15.75 -11.13
CA THR A 64 9.27 -14.89 -11.86
C THR A 64 10.03 -13.86 -12.69
N PRO A 65 9.71 -13.71 -13.99
CA PRO A 65 10.26 -12.63 -14.80
C PRO A 65 9.88 -11.25 -14.23
N ILE A 66 10.89 -10.44 -13.92
CA ILE A 66 10.73 -9.05 -13.47
C ILE A 66 11.23 -8.13 -14.57
N ILE A 67 10.37 -7.22 -15.02
CA ILE A 67 10.70 -6.11 -15.88
C ILE A 67 10.76 -4.85 -15.03
N VAL A 68 11.96 -4.28 -14.90
CA VAL A 68 12.22 -3.07 -14.14
C VAL A 68 12.08 -1.86 -15.07
N VAL A 69 11.22 -0.93 -14.68
CA VAL A 69 11.01 0.35 -15.35
C VAL A 69 11.61 1.44 -14.46
N GLY A 70 12.59 2.16 -14.98
CA GLY A 70 13.13 3.36 -14.35
C GLY A 70 13.07 4.56 -15.27
N ASP A 71 13.89 5.54 -14.95
CA ASP A 71 14.30 6.59 -15.89
C ASP A 71 15.41 6.08 -16.83
N ARG A 72 16.06 6.98 -17.57
CA ARG A 72 17.27 6.68 -18.37
C ARG A 72 18.54 6.59 -17.51
N GLY A 73 18.44 6.75 -16.19
CA GLY A 73 19.55 6.84 -15.27
C GLY A 73 20.03 5.49 -14.74
N ALA A 74 20.94 5.54 -13.76
CA ALA A 74 21.54 4.35 -13.16
C ALA A 74 20.60 3.60 -12.21
N ARG A 75 19.50 4.25 -11.75
CA ARG A 75 18.59 3.70 -10.73
C ARG A 75 18.01 2.34 -11.09
N ALA A 76 17.63 2.14 -12.36
CA ALA A 76 17.08 0.87 -12.83
C ALA A 76 18.10 -0.28 -12.75
N ARG A 77 19.35 -0.04 -13.19
CA ARG A 77 20.46 -1.02 -13.11
C ARG A 77 20.81 -1.37 -11.67
N LEU A 78 20.87 -0.35 -10.80
CA LEU A 78 21.14 -0.58 -9.40
C LEU A 78 19.97 -1.35 -8.75
N ALA A 79 18.72 -1.07 -9.12
CA ALA A 79 17.55 -1.79 -8.60
C ALA A 79 17.58 -3.27 -8.99
N ALA A 80 17.90 -3.56 -10.26
CA ALA A 80 18.09 -4.92 -10.72
C ALA A 80 19.25 -5.63 -10.01
N THR A 81 20.36 -4.93 -9.72
CA THR A 81 21.46 -5.47 -8.90
C THR A 81 20.97 -5.84 -7.49
N THR A 82 20.21 -4.96 -6.83
CA THR A 82 19.60 -5.24 -5.52
C THR A 82 18.68 -6.46 -5.59
N MET A 83 17.82 -6.57 -6.62
CA MET A 83 16.95 -7.73 -6.81
C MET A 83 17.76 -9.02 -7.03
N ALA A 84 18.81 -8.99 -7.84
CA ALA A 84 19.70 -10.13 -8.05
C ALA A 84 20.40 -10.58 -6.75
N PHE A 85 20.90 -9.62 -5.95
CA PHE A 85 21.46 -9.91 -4.63
C PHE A 85 20.42 -10.52 -3.68
N ASN A 86 19.17 -10.10 -3.80
CA ASN A 86 18.03 -10.70 -3.10
C ASN A 86 17.61 -12.06 -3.66
N GLY A 87 18.33 -12.62 -4.65
CA GLY A 87 18.13 -13.97 -5.17
C GLY A 87 17.13 -14.10 -6.32
N TYR A 88 16.68 -12.98 -6.91
CA TYR A 88 15.85 -13.01 -8.11
C TYR A 88 16.68 -13.34 -9.34
N LYS A 89 16.23 -14.34 -10.10
CA LYS A 89 17.03 -14.95 -11.17
C LYS A 89 16.75 -14.38 -12.56
N SER A 90 15.55 -13.80 -12.74
CA SER A 90 15.08 -13.31 -14.04
C SER A 90 14.68 -11.84 -13.93
N VAL A 91 15.68 -10.95 -13.90
CA VAL A 91 15.47 -9.50 -13.85
C VAL A 91 16.02 -8.86 -15.12
N CYS A 92 15.18 -8.09 -15.81
CA CYS A 92 15.56 -7.33 -16.99
C CYS A 92 15.09 -5.88 -16.88
N LEU A 93 15.77 -4.98 -17.58
CA LEU A 93 15.39 -3.57 -17.66
C LEU A 93 14.56 -3.34 -18.92
N LEU A 94 13.47 -2.57 -18.81
CA LEU A 94 12.84 -2.03 -20.02
C LEU A 94 13.80 -1.03 -20.67
N ARG A 95 14.24 -1.29 -21.89
CA ARG A 95 15.23 -0.48 -22.60
C ARG A 95 14.76 0.97 -22.71
N GLY A 96 15.56 1.89 -22.20
CA GLY A 96 15.25 3.33 -22.18
C GLY A 96 14.18 3.77 -21.17
N GLY A 97 13.63 2.83 -20.37
CA GLY A 97 12.72 3.10 -19.27
C GLY A 97 11.39 3.75 -19.68
N TYR A 98 10.76 4.44 -18.73
CA TYR A 98 9.52 5.19 -18.98
C TYR A 98 9.66 6.28 -20.06
N PRO A 99 10.77 7.04 -20.16
CA PRO A 99 10.94 8.01 -21.24
C PRO A 99 10.87 7.40 -22.64
N ALA A 100 11.51 6.25 -22.87
CA ALA A 100 11.42 5.57 -24.16
C ALA A 100 10.01 5.02 -24.43
N TRP A 101 9.29 4.55 -23.41
CA TRP A 101 7.88 4.19 -23.54
C TRP A 101 7.05 5.36 -24.07
N MET A 102 7.24 6.56 -23.53
CA MET A 102 6.53 7.77 -23.98
C MET A 102 6.85 8.15 -25.43
N GLU A 103 8.10 7.96 -25.87
CA GLU A 103 8.53 8.25 -27.25
C GLU A 103 7.85 7.34 -28.29
N THR A 104 7.38 6.16 -27.90
CA THR A 104 6.64 5.27 -28.80
C THR A 104 5.18 5.69 -29.03
N GLY A 105 4.68 6.71 -28.31
CA GLY A 105 3.29 7.15 -28.37
C GLY A 105 2.29 6.16 -27.77
N GLN A 106 2.76 5.14 -27.04
CA GLN A 106 1.91 4.18 -26.35
C GLN A 106 1.15 4.82 -25.18
N PRO A 107 0.00 4.26 -24.77
CA PRO A 107 -0.75 4.80 -23.65
C PRO A 107 0.08 4.83 -22.37
N ALA A 108 0.00 5.96 -21.64
CA ALA A 108 0.47 6.11 -20.28
C ALA A 108 -0.70 6.55 -19.39
N VAL A 109 -0.57 6.33 -18.09
CA VAL A 109 -1.60 6.71 -17.11
C VAL A 109 -0.98 7.57 -16.02
N THR A 110 -1.80 8.44 -15.43
CA THR A 110 -1.42 9.36 -14.37
C THR A 110 -2.15 9.02 -13.08
N GLY A 111 -1.56 9.34 -11.94
CA GLY A 111 -2.13 9.04 -10.63
C GLY A 111 -1.57 7.78 -9.98
N THR A 112 -2.15 7.38 -8.86
CA THR A 112 -1.89 6.10 -8.19
C THR A 112 -3.10 5.21 -8.22
N ASN A 113 -2.91 3.89 -8.13
CA ASN A 113 -3.97 2.90 -8.07
C ASN A 113 -4.98 3.03 -9.22
N VAL A 114 -4.45 3.35 -10.41
CA VAL A 114 -5.23 3.63 -11.61
C VAL A 114 -6.13 2.45 -11.97
N PRO A 115 -5.70 1.17 -11.92
CA PRO A 115 -6.58 0.04 -12.22
C PRO A 115 -7.83 0.02 -11.33
N SER A 116 -7.66 0.18 -10.01
CA SER A 116 -8.76 0.21 -9.05
C SER A 116 -9.67 1.44 -9.22
N LYS A 117 -9.09 2.62 -9.48
CA LYS A 117 -9.88 3.85 -9.70
C LYS A 117 -10.69 3.79 -10.98
N ARG A 118 -10.07 3.34 -12.08
CA ARG A 118 -10.74 3.10 -13.37
C ARG A 118 -11.87 2.09 -13.19
N PHE A 119 -11.62 0.99 -12.47
CA PHE A 119 -12.65 0.00 -12.17
C PHE A 119 -13.85 0.61 -11.43
N GLY A 120 -13.60 1.45 -10.41
CA GLY A 120 -14.67 2.19 -9.72
C GLY A 120 -15.54 3.02 -10.68
N GLU A 121 -14.93 3.77 -11.61
CA GLU A 121 -15.67 4.53 -12.62
C GLU A 121 -16.43 3.63 -13.60
N GLU A 122 -15.86 2.47 -13.96
CA GLU A 122 -16.56 1.49 -14.78
C GLU A 122 -17.78 0.92 -14.07
N ILE A 123 -17.70 0.60 -12.79
CA ILE A 123 -18.83 0.14 -11.97
C ILE A 123 -19.89 1.23 -11.87
N HIS A 124 -19.51 2.47 -11.57
CA HIS A 124 -20.44 3.60 -11.50
C HIS A 124 -21.27 3.71 -12.79
N ARG A 125 -20.61 3.72 -13.95
CA ARG A 125 -21.27 3.84 -15.26
C ARG A 125 -22.09 2.60 -15.63
N LYS A 126 -21.51 1.39 -15.51
CA LYS A 126 -22.16 0.14 -15.97
C LYS A 126 -23.36 -0.24 -15.10
N ARG A 127 -23.35 0.12 -13.82
CA ARG A 127 -24.39 -0.27 -12.85
C ARG A 127 -25.32 0.86 -12.45
N GLY A 128 -25.07 2.08 -12.92
CA GLY A 128 -25.86 3.26 -12.56
C GLY A 128 -25.86 3.49 -11.04
N VAL A 129 -24.68 3.45 -10.41
CA VAL A 129 -24.56 3.61 -8.96
C VAL A 129 -25.11 4.99 -8.58
N PRO A 130 -26.11 5.12 -7.68
CA PRO A 130 -26.77 6.39 -7.43
C PRO A 130 -25.84 7.27 -6.62
N GLU A 131 -25.81 8.56 -6.95
CA GLU A 131 -25.08 9.56 -6.20
C GLU A 131 -26.05 10.54 -5.51
N ILE A 132 -25.55 11.25 -4.51
CA ILE A 132 -26.19 12.44 -3.93
C ILE A 132 -25.20 13.61 -3.95
N ASP A 133 -25.67 14.81 -4.29
CA ASP A 133 -24.87 16.02 -4.27
C ASP A 133 -24.55 16.46 -2.82
N PRO A 134 -23.33 16.97 -2.52
CA PRO A 134 -23.00 17.41 -1.17
C PRO A 134 -23.94 18.46 -0.58
N ARG A 135 -24.40 19.43 -1.38
CA ARG A 135 -25.33 20.47 -0.88
C ARG A 135 -26.70 19.89 -0.60
N GLU A 136 -27.16 18.97 -1.45
CA GLU A 136 -28.41 18.26 -1.23
C GLU A 136 -28.36 17.44 0.06
N LEU A 137 -27.29 16.66 0.26
CA LEU A 137 -27.09 15.89 1.48
C LEU A 137 -27.10 16.79 2.72
N HIS A 138 -26.32 17.88 2.69
CA HIS A 138 -26.25 18.84 3.78
C HIS A 138 -27.63 19.42 4.15
N LEU A 139 -28.43 19.82 3.16
CA LEU A 139 -29.78 20.34 3.39
C LEU A 139 -30.72 19.29 3.98
N ARG A 140 -30.63 18.03 3.52
CA ARG A 140 -31.45 16.94 4.07
C ARG A 140 -31.06 16.61 5.52
N MET A 141 -29.77 16.61 5.84
CA MET A 141 -29.27 16.46 7.21
C MET A 141 -29.76 17.59 8.11
N ALA A 142 -29.68 18.84 7.65
CA ALA A 142 -30.16 20.00 8.40
C ALA A 142 -31.69 19.97 8.66
N ARG A 143 -32.46 19.27 7.82
CA ARG A 143 -33.90 19.03 8.04
C ARG A 143 -34.20 17.90 9.04
N GLY A 144 -33.17 17.20 9.54
CA GLY A 144 -33.34 16.04 10.42
C GLY A 144 -33.94 14.82 9.71
N GLU A 145 -33.75 14.70 8.38
CA GLU A 145 -34.10 13.47 7.68
C GLU A 145 -33.30 12.29 8.23
N ALA A 146 -33.91 11.10 8.29
CA ALA A 146 -33.21 9.88 8.74
C ALA A 146 -32.13 9.47 7.73
N ILE A 147 -30.89 9.88 8.00
CA ILE A 147 -29.73 9.67 7.13
C ILE A 147 -28.60 9.02 7.90
N ARG A 148 -28.00 7.99 7.31
CA ARG A 148 -26.77 7.38 7.80
C ARG A 148 -25.62 7.68 6.84
N VAL A 149 -24.62 8.44 7.30
CA VAL A 149 -23.40 8.71 6.52
C VAL A 149 -22.29 7.75 6.96
N LEU A 150 -21.81 6.92 6.04
CA LEU A 150 -20.80 5.88 6.24
C LEU A 150 -19.51 6.25 5.51
N ASP A 151 -18.43 6.46 6.25
CA ASP A 151 -17.12 6.74 5.67
C ASP A 151 -16.33 5.45 5.43
N ALA A 152 -16.12 5.11 4.15
CA ALA A 152 -15.47 3.89 3.70
C ALA A 152 -13.93 3.93 3.73
N ARG A 153 -13.33 5.01 4.25
CA ARG A 153 -11.87 5.16 4.36
C ARG A 153 -11.29 4.42 5.56
N THR A 154 -9.96 4.43 5.69
CA THR A 154 -9.33 3.88 6.89
C THR A 154 -9.65 4.74 8.13
N PRO A 155 -9.56 4.17 9.35
CA PRO A 155 -9.73 4.93 10.58
C PRO A 155 -8.80 6.15 10.67
N GLU A 156 -7.57 6.06 10.17
CA GLU A 156 -6.61 7.15 10.19
C GLU A 156 -6.94 8.28 9.20
N GLU A 157 -7.58 7.96 8.06
CA GLU A 157 -8.08 8.97 7.13
C GLU A 157 -9.32 9.67 7.69
N TYR A 158 -10.25 8.93 8.28
CA TYR A 158 -11.46 9.45 8.91
C TYR A 158 -11.15 10.30 10.15
N GLY A 159 -10.24 9.83 11.02
CA GLY A 159 -9.85 10.51 12.25
C GLY A 159 -9.14 11.85 12.03
N ARG A 160 -8.68 12.14 10.80
CA ARG A 160 -8.20 13.49 10.46
C ARG A 160 -9.37 14.44 10.20
N PHE A 161 -10.29 14.02 9.34
CA PHE A 161 -11.48 14.78 8.98
C PHE A 161 -12.54 13.87 8.36
N CYS A 162 -13.82 14.24 8.47
CA CYS A 162 -14.94 13.49 7.91
C CYS A 162 -16.12 14.40 7.53
N ILE A 163 -17.14 13.81 6.89
CA ILE A 163 -18.44 14.47 6.73
C ILE A 163 -19.09 14.57 8.12
N PRO A 164 -19.68 15.72 8.51
CA PRO A 164 -20.36 15.87 9.79
C PRO A 164 -21.34 14.72 10.06
N GLU A 165 -21.43 14.28 11.32
CA GLU A 165 -22.28 13.15 11.77
C GLU A 165 -21.95 11.78 11.16
N GLY A 166 -20.98 11.72 10.22
CA GLY A 166 -20.52 10.48 9.63
C GLY A 166 -19.90 9.55 10.66
N VAL A 167 -19.99 8.24 10.37
CA VAL A 167 -19.34 7.18 11.14
C VAL A 167 -18.36 6.41 10.25
N ASN A 168 -17.24 5.98 10.80
CA ASN A 168 -16.27 5.21 10.04
C ASN A 168 -16.69 3.75 9.94
N VAL A 169 -16.90 3.28 8.71
CA VAL A 169 -17.09 1.87 8.39
C VAL A 169 -16.20 1.56 7.19
N PRO A 170 -14.95 1.12 7.41
CA PRO A 170 -14.01 0.83 6.33
C PRO A 170 -14.66 -0.04 5.26
N GLY A 171 -14.36 0.21 3.98
CA GLY A 171 -15.13 -0.37 2.87
C GLY A 171 -15.27 -1.90 2.89
N GLY A 172 -14.28 -2.61 3.44
CA GLY A 172 -14.33 -4.07 3.61
C GLY A 172 -15.32 -4.53 4.68
N ASP A 173 -15.61 -3.70 5.67
CA ASP A 173 -16.52 -4.01 6.78
C ASP A 173 -17.97 -3.63 6.47
N LEU A 174 -18.26 -2.82 5.43
CA LEU A 174 -19.63 -2.44 5.04
C LEU A 174 -20.55 -3.66 4.88
N VAL A 175 -20.02 -4.78 4.39
CA VAL A 175 -20.78 -6.04 4.27
C VAL A 175 -21.31 -6.54 5.61
N LEU A 176 -20.55 -6.38 6.69
CA LEU A 176 -20.94 -6.81 8.03
C LEU A 176 -22.05 -5.94 8.64
N TRP A 177 -22.20 -4.72 8.15
CA TRP A 177 -23.21 -3.74 8.60
C TRP A 177 -24.53 -3.84 7.85
N ALA A 178 -24.58 -4.55 6.72
CA ALA A 178 -25.73 -4.59 5.83
C ALA A 178 -27.04 -5.01 6.53
N GLY A 179 -26.98 -5.95 7.48
CA GLY A 179 -28.17 -6.42 8.19
C GLY A 179 -28.74 -5.40 9.18
N ASP A 180 -27.89 -4.65 9.88
CA ASP A 180 -28.32 -3.57 10.77
C ASP A 180 -28.84 -2.36 9.99
N LEU A 181 -28.15 -1.99 8.90
CA LEU A 181 -28.58 -0.91 8.00
C LEU A 181 -29.94 -1.20 7.34
N LYS A 182 -30.27 -2.48 7.11
CA LYS A 182 -31.57 -2.88 6.54
C LYS A 182 -32.75 -2.69 7.50
N LYS A 183 -32.50 -2.59 8.82
CA LYS A 183 -33.56 -2.42 9.84
C LYS A 183 -34.08 -0.99 9.95
N GLU A 184 -33.50 -0.04 9.22
CA GLU A 184 -33.96 1.35 9.15
C GLU A 184 -34.70 1.59 7.80
N PRO A 185 -35.85 0.91 7.54
CA PRO A 185 -36.52 0.99 6.25
C PRO A 185 -36.96 2.43 5.96
N GLY A 186 -36.60 2.93 4.78
CA GLY A 186 -36.87 4.31 4.35
C GLY A 186 -35.75 5.31 4.68
N GLY A 187 -34.83 4.99 5.59
CA GLY A 187 -33.65 5.81 5.86
C GLY A 187 -32.71 5.87 4.65
N LEU A 188 -32.14 7.04 4.38
CA LEU A 188 -31.14 7.21 3.32
C LEU A 188 -29.76 6.81 3.85
N ILE A 189 -29.09 5.90 3.16
CA ILE A 189 -27.71 5.53 3.47
C ILE A 189 -26.80 6.21 2.45
N VAL A 190 -25.83 6.98 2.92
CA VAL A 190 -24.83 7.61 2.09
C VAL A 190 -23.45 7.04 2.41
N VAL A 191 -22.78 6.49 1.41
CA VAL A 191 -21.39 6.03 1.54
C VAL A 191 -20.47 7.09 0.95
N ASN A 192 -19.48 7.55 1.71
CA ASN A 192 -18.48 8.49 1.22
C ASN A 192 -17.06 7.93 1.30
N CYS A 193 -16.15 8.60 0.59
CA CYS A 193 -14.72 8.50 0.81
C CYS A 193 -14.07 9.87 0.60
N ALA A 194 -12.77 9.93 0.30
CA ALA A 194 -12.10 11.20 0.02
C ALA A 194 -12.50 11.75 -1.35
N GLY A 195 -12.54 10.87 -2.35
CA GLY A 195 -12.96 11.17 -3.72
C GLY A 195 -14.18 10.33 -4.09
N ARG A 196 -14.02 9.37 -5.01
CA ARG A 196 -15.16 8.64 -5.61
C ARG A 196 -15.11 7.12 -5.42
N THR A 197 -13.96 6.51 -5.71
CA THR A 197 -13.82 5.05 -5.89
C THR A 197 -14.39 4.21 -4.75
N ARG A 198 -13.93 4.43 -3.50
CA ARG A 198 -14.40 3.67 -2.34
C ARG A 198 -15.88 3.91 -2.02
N GLY A 199 -16.37 5.14 -2.23
CA GLY A 199 -17.78 5.48 -2.08
C GLY A 199 -18.65 4.68 -3.05
N ILE A 200 -18.29 4.69 -4.34
CA ILE A 200 -18.99 3.95 -5.40
C ILE A 200 -19.00 2.44 -5.11
N ILE A 201 -17.83 1.84 -4.84
CA ILE A 201 -17.72 0.40 -4.59
C ILE A 201 -18.45 0.00 -3.30
N GLY A 202 -18.40 0.83 -2.27
CA GLY A 202 -19.13 0.62 -1.02
C GLY A 202 -20.65 0.69 -1.22
N THR A 203 -21.14 1.69 -1.95
CA THR A 203 -22.57 1.82 -2.30
C THR A 203 -23.05 0.60 -3.09
N GLU A 204 -22.32 0.20 -4.13
CA GLU A 204 -22.71 -0.97 -4.93
C GLU A 204 -22.60 -2.27 -4.13
N THR A 205 -21.64 -2.39 -3.21
CA THR A 205 -21.56 -3.53 -2.28
C THR A 205 -22.83 -3.64 -1.44
N LEU A 206 -23.30 -2.55 -0.84
CA LEU A 206 -24.55 -2.56 -0.07
C LEU A 206 -25.77 -2.88 -0.94
N ARG A 207 -25.81 -2.36 -2.18
CA ARG A 207 -26.89 -2.68 -3.13
C ARG A 207 -26.91 -4.17 -3.51
N LEU A 208 -25.76 -4.78 -3.75
CA LEU A 208 -25.64 -6.23 -4.00
C LEU A 208 -26.14 -7.08 -2.82
N LEU A 209 -26.05 -6.55 -1.60
CA LEU A 209 -26.56 -7.18 -0.37
C LEU A 209 -28.07 -6.92 -0.16
N GLY A 210 -28.72 -6.25 -1.11
CA GLY A 210 -30.17 -6.02 -1.13
C GLY A 210 -30.64 -4.78 -0.36
N LEU A 211 -29.79 -3.76 -0.22
CA LEU A 211 -30.18 -2.45 0.30
C LEU A 211 -30.59 -1.52 -0.85
N GLU A 212 -31.73 -0.84 -0.73
CA GLU A 212 -32.35 -0.08 -1.83
C GLU A 212 -32.03 1.42 -1.78
N ASN A 213 -32.05 2.03 -0.59
CA ASN A 213 -31.84 3.47 -0.39
C ASN A 213 -30.38 3.85 -0.14
N VAL A 214 -29.47 3.32 -0.95
CA VAL A 214 -28.03 3.58 -0.81
C VAL A 214 -27.54 4.49 -1.93
N ARG A 215 -26.82 5.56 -1.57
CA ARG A 215 -26.19 6.50 -2.50
C ARG A 215 -24.70 6.68 -2.17
N ALA A 216 -23.89 6.95 -3.18
CA ALA A 216 -22.54 7.43 -2.99
C ALA A 216 -22.57 8.96 -2.83
N LEU A 217 -21.79 9.52 -1.89
CA LEU A 217 -21.59 10.97 -1.86
C LEU A 217 -20.74 11.38 -3.06
N LYS A 218 -21.31 12.20 -3.95
CA LYS A 218 -20.62 12.67 -5.16
C LYS A 218 -19.33 13.40 -4.78
N ASN A 219 -18.20 12.88 -5.27
CA ASN A 219 -16.85 13.39 -4.99
C ASN A 219 -16.41 13.38 -3.52
N GLY A 220 -17.15 12.73 -2.62
CA GLY A 220 -16.71 12.50 -1.23
C GLY A 220 -16.41 13.77 -0.44
N THR A 221 -15.44 13.70 0.46
CA THR A 221 -15.02 14.87 1.27
C THR A 221 -14.44 16.00 0.42
N MET A 222 -13.80 15.69 -0.71
CA MET A 222 -13.34 16.73 -1.65
C MET A 222 -14.53 17.46 -2.29
N GLY A 223 -15.57 16.73 -2.68
CA GLY A 223 -16.82 17.33 -3.18
C GLY A 223 -17.47 18.24 -2.14
N TRP A 224 -17.53 17.80 -0.89
CA TRP A 224 -18.06 18.57 0.23
C TRP A 224 -17.35 19.92 0.39
N LEU A 225 -16.01 19.92 0.43
CA LEU A 225 -15.21 21.15 0.49
C LEU A 225 -15.42 22.06 -0.73
N LEU A 226 -15.41 21.49 -1.94
CA LEU A 226 -15.62 22.24 -3.19
C LEU A 226 -17.03 22.84 -3.28
N SER A 227 -18.00 22.26 -2.57
CA SER A 227 -19.35 22.82 -2.45
C SER A 227 -19.45 23.99 -1.46
N GLY A 228 -18.37 24.32 -0.74
CA GLY A 228 -18.30 25.38 0.26
C GLY A 228 -18.74 24.93 1.65
N LEU A 229 -18.77 23.63 1.92
CA LEU A 229 -19.21 23.05 3.20
C LEU A 229 -18.00 22.65 4.05
N GLU A 230 -18.14 22.77 5.37
CA GLU A 230 -17.09 22.46 6.32
C GLU A 230 -17.04 20.97 6.67
N LEU A 231 -15.83 20.41 6.72
CA LEU A 231 -15.60 19.05 7.22
C LEU A 231 -15.39 19.08 8.72
N GLU A 232 -15.94 18.10 9.42
CA GLU A 232 -15.63 17.87 10.82
C GLU A 232 -14.19 17.37 10.96
N GLN A 233 -13.40 17.96 11.87
CA GLN A 233 -12.01 17.57 12.15
C GLN A 233 -11.95 16.73 13.43
N GLY A 234 -11.12 15.68 13.44
CA GLY A 234 -10.89 14.88 14.65
C GLY A 234 -12.16 14.32 15.32
N PRO A 235 -13.05 13.64 14.59
CA PRO A 235 -14.32 13.16 15.16
C PRO A 235 -14.09 12.18 16.32
N ASP A 236 -14.69 12.47 17.48
CA ASP A 236 -14.65 11.61 18.68
C ASP A 236 -15.94 10.76 18.79
N ARG A 237 -16.21 9.97 17.75
CA ARG A 237 -17.35 9.05 17.73
C ARG A 237 -16.87 7.62 17.59
N ALA A 238 -17.09 6.83 18.64
CA ALA A 238 -16.93 5.38 18.55
C ALA A 238 -18.10 4.79 17.74
N THR A 239 -17.77 3.94 16.77
CA THR A 239 -18.77 3.15 16.07
C THR A 239 -18.85 1.79 16.76
N ALA A 240 -19.95 1.50 17.46
CA ALA A 240 -20.19 0.15 17.99
C ALA A 240 -20.12 -0.86 16.85
N GLY A 241 -19.49 -2.03 17.03
CA GLY A 241 -19.39 -3.02 15.95
C GLY A 241 -20.76 -3.53 15.47
N PRO A 242 -20.83 -4.17 14.28
CA PRO A 242 -22.07 -4.73 13.76
C PRO A 242 -22.62 -5.82 14.67
N SER A 243 -23.95 -5.87 14.82
CA SER A 243 -24.62 -6.86 15.66
C SER A 243 -24.40 -8.28 15.14
N GLU A 244 -24.52 -9.29 16.02
CA GLU A 244 -24.39 -10.69 15.60
C GLU A 244 -25.44 -11.07 14.55
N MET A 245 -26.65 -10.49 14.63
CA MET A 245 -27.68 -10.67 13.61
C MET A 245 -27.26 -10.08 12.26
N SER A 246 -26.60 -8.91 12.25
CA SER A 246 -26.07 -8.32 11.02
C SER A 246 -24.92 -9.15 10.44
N ARG A 247 -24.07 -9.71 11.29
CA ARG A 247 -22.99 -10.61 10.86
C ARG A 247 -23.54 -11.90 10.24
N LYS A 248 -24.58 -12.51 10.82
CA LYS A 248 -25.26 -13.67 10.22
C LYS A 248 -25.89 -13.32 8.87
N PHE A 249 -26.57 -12.19 8.79
CA PHE A 249 -27.13 -11.69 7.53
C PHE A 249 -26.03 -11.51 6.46
N ALA A 250 -24.89 -10.95 6.84
CA ALA A 250 -23.74 -10.76 5.96
C ALA A 250 -23.21 -12.09 5.40
N GLU A 251 -23.06 -13.12 6.25
CA GLU A 251 -22.63 -14.46 5.80
C GLU A 251 -23.63 -15.11 4.84
N GLU A 252 -24.93 -14.98 5.12
CA GLU A 252 -25.98 -15.50 4.24
C GLU A 252 -25.98 -14.82 2.87
N GLN A 253 -25.90 -13.48 2.83
CA GLN A 253 -25.86 -12.73 1.57
C GLN A 253 -24.56 -12.99 0.79
N ALA A 254 -23.42 -13.00 1.47
CA ALA A 254 -22.15 -13.34 0.85
C ALA A 254 -22.21 -14.77 0.26
N GLY A 255 -22.75 -15.74 0.98
CA GLY A 255 -22.96 -17.10 0.46
C GLY A 255 -23.85 -17.14 -0.78
N ARG A 256 -24.90 -16.31 -0.83
CA ARG A 256 -25.75 -16.16 -2.03
C ARG A 256 -24.96 -15.59 -3.20
N ILE A 257 -24.23 -14.50 -2.99
CA ILE A 257 -23.39 -13.85 -4.02
C ILE A 257 -22.32 -14.83 -4.53
N ALA A 258 -21.63 -15.54 -3.63
CA ALA A 258 -20.62 -16.53 -4.02
C ALA A 258 -21.19 -17.61 -4.94
N ARG A 259 -22.43 -18.08 -4.69
CA ARG A 259 -23.11 -19.05 -5.55
C ARG A 259 -23.57 -18.45 -6.88
N SER A 260 -24.25 -17.30 -6.85
CA SER A 260 -24.80 -16.69 -8.07
C SER A 260 -23.71 -16.22 -9.03
N GLU A 261 -22.64 -15.63 -8.49
CA GLU A 261 -21.50 -15.09 -9.24
C GLU A 261 -20.39 -16.13 -9.44
N ARG A 262 -20.61 -17.37 -8.96
CA ARG A 262 -19.66 -18.50 -9.03
C ARG A 262 -18.27 -18.12 -8.51
N VAL A 263 -18.19 -17.40 -7.38
CA VAL A 263 -16.93 -17.03 -6.74
C VAL A 263 -16.30 -18.29 -6.14
N PRO A 264 -15.11 -18.72 -6.61
CA PRO A 264 -14.47 -19.93 -6.13
C PRO A 264 -14.12 -19.85 -4.64
N SER A 265 -14.29 -20.96 -3.93
CA SER A 265 -13.93 -21.10 -2.51
C SER A 265 -12.87 -22.18 -2.35
N LEU A 266 -11.94 -22.02 -1.42
CA LEU A 266 -11.01 -23.06 -1.00
C LEU A 266 -11.39 -23.58 0.41
N PRO A 267 -11.69 -24.88 0.59
CA PRO A 267 -11.67 -25.48 1.92
C PRO A 267 -10.24 -25.50 2.48
N VAL A 268 -10.10 -25.57 3.80
CA VAL A 268 -8.81 -25.52 4.51
C VAL A 268 -7.81 -26.55 3.98
N SER A 269 -8.26 -27.77 3.66
CA SER A 269 -7.40 -28.83 3.10
C SER A 269 -6.82 -28.49 1.73
N GLU A 270 -7.59 -27.86 0.85
CA GLU A 270 -7.10 -27.42 -0.46
C GLU A 270 -6.24 -26.17 -0.36
N LEU A 271 -6.58 -25.24 0.54
CA LEU A 271 -5.74 -24.09 0.85
C LEU A 271 -4.34 -24.55 1.29
N ARG A 272 -4.26 -25.55 2.17
CA ARG A 272 -2.97 -26.12 2.58
C ARG A 272 -2.18 -26.69 1.41
N ARG A 273 -2.81 -27.52 0.57
CA ARG A 273 -2.17 -28.06 -0.65
C ARG A 273 -1.67 -26.96 -1.57
N LEU A 274 -2.40 -25.84 -1.63
CA LEU A 274 -2.02 -24.67 -2.40
C LEU A 274 -0.82 -23.95 -1.77
N MET A 275 -0.81 -23.81 -0.45
CA MET A 275 0.31 -23.23 0.31
C MET A 275 1.58 -24.08 0.21
N ASP A 276 1.47 -25.40 0.10
CA ASP A 276 2.61 -26.31 -0.12
C ASP A 276 3.27 -26.11 -1.51
N GLN A 277 2.59 -25.43 -2.44
CA GLN A 277 3.12 -25.04 -3.75
C GLN A 277 3.78 -23.66 -3.76
N ARG A 278 3.89 -22.99 -2.60
CA ARG A 278 4.61 -21.72 -2.48
C ARG A 278 6.03 -21.87 -3.05
N GLY A 279 6.48 -20.87 -3.79
CA GLY A 279 7.76 -20.88 -4.49
C GLY A 279 7.71 -21.50 -5.90
N ARG A 280 6.64 -22.21 -6.28
CA ARG A 280 6.45 -22.74 -7.65
C ARG A 280 5.48 -21.91 -8.49
N ARG A 281 4.46 -21.36 -7.82
CA ARG A 281 3.46 -20.44 -8.40
C ARG A 281 3.36 -19.19 -7.54
N THR A 282 3.10 -18.05 -8.16
CA THR A 282 2.85 -16.82 -7.41
C THR A 282 1.48 -16.88 -6.75
N LEU A 283 1.49 -16.92 -5.42
CA LEU A 283 0.32 -17.04 -4.56
C LEU A 283 0.27 -15.85 -3.61
N TYR A 284 -0.75 -15.00 -3.77
CA TYR A 284 -1.05 -13.91 -2.85
C TYR A 284 -2.11 -14.35 -1.85
N LEU A 285 -1.77 -14.31 -0.57
CA LEU A 285 -2.64 -14.69 0.53
C LEU A 285 -2.94 -13.45 1.36
N LEU A 286 -4.17 -12.97 1.31
CA LEU A 286 -4.55 -11.64 1.81
C LEU A 286 -5.65 -11.77 2.87
N ASP A 287 -5.36 -11.34 4.10
CA ASP A 287 -6.34 -11.23 5.16
C ASP A 287 -7.00 -9.86 5.09
N VAL A 288 -8.32 -9.84 4.84
CA VAL A 288 -9.08 -8.61 4.58
C VAL A 288 -9.73 -8.00 5.82
N ARG A 289 -9.43 -8.53 7.01
CA ARG A 289 -9.89 -7.98 8.28
C ARG A 289 -9.14 -6.72 8.69
N SER A 290 -9.55 -6.12 9.80
CA SER A 290 -8.80 -5.03 10.42
C SER A 290 -7.40 -5.50 10.90
N ALA A 291 -6.47 -4.55 11.04
CA ALA A 291 -5.14 -4.84 11.56
C ALA A 291 -5.18 -5.41 12.98
N GLN A 292 -6.15 -5.00 13.79
CA GLN A 292 -6.36 -5.50 15.14
C GLN A 292 -6.80 -6.97 15.13
N GLU A 293 -7.77 -7.33 14.29
CA GLU A 293 -8.22 -8.71 14.14
C GLU A 293 -7.12 -9.64 13.60
N TYR A 294 -6.32 -9.15 12.65
CA TYR A 294 -5.16 -9.86 12.12
C TYR A 294 -4.12 -10.11 13.23
N ALA A 295 -3.74 -9.06 13.96
CA ALA A 295 -2.74 -9.17 15.03
C ALA A 295 -3.21 -10.06 16.19
N ALA A 296 -4.52 -10.14 16.46
CA ALA A 296 -5.07 -11.04 17.45
C ALA A 296 -4.97 -12.53 17.04
N GLY A 297 -4.87 -12.82 15.74
CA GLY A 297 -4.72 -14.19 15.24
C GLY A 297 -5.12 -14.34 13.79
N HIS A 298 -4.25 -14.87 12.94
CA HIS A 298 -4.47 -15.04 11.50
C HIS A 298 -3.88 -16.35 10.95
N ILE A 299 -4.28 -16.71 9.72
CA ILE A 299 -3.76 -17.90 9.02
C ILE A 299 -2.29 -17.66 8.65
N PRO A 300 -1.37 -18.59 8.97
CA PRO A 300 0.06 -18.41 8.73
C PRO A 300 0.43 -17.98 7.30
N GLY A 301 1.23 -16.92 7.20
CA GLY A 301 1.72 -16.38 5.94
C GLY A 301 0.69 -15.64 5.08
N PHE A 302 -0.50 -15.32 5.61
CA PHE A 302 -1.38 -14.31 5.03
C PHE A 302 -0.85 -12.90 5.33
N GLN A 303 -0.98 -11.98 4.38
CA GLN A 303 -0.65 -10.57 4.55
C GLN A 303 -1.87 -9.79 5.03
N CYS A 304 -1.70 -8.92 6.03
CA CYS A 304 -2.76 -8.03 6.49
C CYS A 304 -3.05 -6.92 5.46
N VAL A 305 -4.21 -7.00 4.79
CA VAL A 305 -4.65 -6.02 3.80
C VAL A 305 -6.16 -5.75 3.98
N PRO A 306 -6.55 -4.83 4.89
CA PRO A 306 -7.97 -4.56 5.17
C PRO A 306 -8.78 -4.32 3.90
N GLY A 307 -9.95 -4.96 3.78
CA GLY A 307 -10.60 -5.20 2.48
C GLY A 307 -10.85 -3.97 1.60
N GLY A 308 -11.21 -2.83 2.19
CA GLY A 308 -11.38 -1.58 1.44
C GLY A 308 -10.08 -1.11 0.77
N GLN A 309 -8.93 -1.33 1.43
CA GLN A 309 -7.61 -1.07 0.86
C GLN A 309 -7.20 -2.13 -0.16
N ALA A 310 -7.54 -3.40 0.07
CA ALA A 310 -7.30 -4.47 -0.90
C ALA A 310 -7.90 -4.13 -2.27
N ILE A 311 -9.12 -3.60 -2.31
CA ILE A 311 -9.78 -3.22 -3.57
C ILE A 311 -9.22 -1.89 -4.10
N GLN A 312 -9.06 -0.88 -3.24
CA GLN A 312 -8.62 0.46 -3.64
C GLN A 312 -7.18 0.50 -4.16
N ARG A 313 -6.33 -0.42 -3.72
CA ARG A 313 -4.87 -0.42 -3.95
C ARG A 313 -4.38 -1.79 -4.45
N ALA A 314 -5.15 -2.44 -5.32
CA ALA A 314 -4.85 -3.80 -5.77
C ALA A 314 -3.44 -3.94 -6.37
N ASP A 315 -3.00 -2.93 -7.12
CA ASP A 315 -1.67 -2.83 -7.74
C ASP A 315 -0.52 -2.63 -6.74
N ASP A 316 -0.80 -2.27 -5.48
CA ASP A 316 0.21 -2.19 -4.42
C ASP A 316 0.54 -3.56 -3.80
N TYR A 317 -0.29 -4.58 -4.06
CA TYR A 317 -0.16 -5.92 -3.49
C TYR A 317 0.03 -6.99 -4.57
N ILE A 318 -0.62 -6.82 -5.72
CA ILE A 318 -0.62 -7.80 -6.82
C ILE A 318 0.25 -7.27 -7.97
N ALA A 319 1.54 -7.57 -7.92
CA ALA A 319 2.49 -7.14 -8.95
C ALA A 319 2.64 -8.14 -10.12
N VAL A 320 2.42 -9.43 -9.86
CA VAL A 320 2.62 -10.50 -10.83
C VAL A 320 1.33 -10.78 -11.58
N ARG A 321 1.38 -10.69 -12.91
CA ARG A 321 0.27 -11.06 -13.78
C ARG A 321 0.02 -12.56 -13.74
N GLN A 322 -1.25 -12.96 -13.89
CA GLN A 322 -1.69 -14.35 -13.83
C GLN A 322 -1.33 -15.08 -12.52
N SER A 323 -1.22 -14.34 -11.42
CA SER A 323 -1.06 -14.90 -10.09
C SER A 323 -2.36 -15.50 -9.55
N THR A 324 -2.23 -16.37 -8.55
CA THR A 324 -3.34 -16.82 -7.73
C THR A 324 -3.53 -15.90 -6.53
N ILE A 325 -4.78 -15.53 -6.24
CA ILE A 325 -5.12 -14.64 -5.13
C ILE A 325 -6.12 -15.35 -4.22
N VAL A 326 -5.84 -15.40 -2.92
CA VAL A 326 -6.73 -16.00 -1.92
C VAL A 326 -7.00 -15.00 -0.82
N PHE A 327 -8.28 -14.72 -0.59
CA PHE A 327 -8.73 -13.86 0.49
C PHE A 327 -9.18 -14.68 1.70
N ALA A 328 -8.82 -14.25 2.90
CA ALA A 328 -9.35 -14.78 4.15
C ALA A 328 -9.95 -13.65 5.00
N CYS A 329 -10.94 -14.01 5.80
CA CYS A 329 -11.41 -13.20 6.92
C CYS A 329 -11.70 -14.11 8.12
N ASP A 330 -12.47 -13.65 9.09
CA ASP A 330 -12.88 -14.40 10.28
C ASP A 330 -13.71 -15.61 9.86
N ARG A 331 -14.74 -15.35 9.05
CA ARG A 331 -15.59 -16.34 8.38
C ARG A 331 -15.47 -16.17 6.87
N SER A 332 -16.54 -15.84 6.16
CA SER A 332 -16.49 -15.75 4.68
C SER A 332 -16.95 -14.40 4.12
N ALA A 333 -17.77 -13.62 4.82
CA ALA A 333 -18.48 -12.49 4.20
C ALA A 333 -17.55 -11.46 3.54
N ARG A 334 -16.52 -11.00 4.25
CA ARG A 334 -15.57 -9.99 3.74
C ARG A 334 -14.71 -10.55 2.61
N ALA A 335 -14.22 -11.78 2.77
CA ALA A 335 -13.37 -12.44 1.77
C ALA A 335 -14.13 -12.74 0.47
N VAL A 336 -15.40 -13.12 0.55
CA VAL A 336 -16.27 -13.29 -0.63
C VAL A 336 -16.40 -11.97 -1.40
N MET A 337 -16.67 -10.86 -0.71
CA MET A 337 -16.81 -9.56 -1.38
C MET A 337 -15.50 -9.10 -2.01
N ALA A 338 -14.36 -9.29 -1.35
CA ALA A 338 -13.05 -8.99 -1.92
C ALA A 338 -12.80 -9.84 -3.18
N ALA A 339 -13.04 -11.16 -3.11
CA ALA A 339 -12.88 -12.07 -4.25
C ALA A 339 -13.82 -11.72 -5.41
N TYR A 340 -15.08 -11.38 -5.12
CA TYR A 340 -16.04 -10.90 -6.10
C TYR A 340 -15.52 -9.67 -6.86
N TRP A 341 -15.08 -8.65 -6.12
CA TRP A 341 -14.59 -7.41 -6.73
C TRP A 341 -13.30 -7.61 -7.54
N TYR A 342 -12.39 -8.46 -7.07
CA TYR A 342 -11.19 -8.81 -7.83
C TYR A 342 -11.52 -9.53 -9.14
N ARG A 343 -12.50 -10.44 -9.14
CA ARG A 343 -12.96 -11.08 -10.38
C ARG A 343 -13.61 -10.09 -11.33
N ALA A 344 -14.41 -9.16 -10.81
CA ALA A 344 -14.99 -8.07 -11.60
C ALA A 344 -13.92 -7.11 -12.17
N MET A 345 -12.79 -6.93 -11.49
CA MET A 345 -11.61 -6.19 -11.98
C MET A 345 -10.84 -6.94 -13.08
N GLY A 346 -11.15 -8.21 -13.34
CA GLY A 346 -10.50 -9.02 -14.36
C GLY A 346 -9.39 -9.95 -13.84
N PHE A 347 -9.25 -10.11 -12.52
CA PHE A 347 -8.41 -11.18 -11.98
C PHE A 347 -9.12 -12.53 -12.10
N TYR A 348 -8.50 -13.51 -12.76
CA TYR A 348 -9.16 -14.77 -13.09
C TYR A 348 -9.06 -15.82 -11.99
N ASP A 349 -7.88 -15.96 -11.37
CA ASP A 349 -7.56 -17.02 -10.41
C ASP A 349 -7.68 -16.52 -8.96
N VAL A 350 -8.92 -16.28 -8.53
CA VAL A 350 -9.24 -15.64 -7.25
C VAL A 350 -10.18 -16.49 -6.41
N TYR A 351 -9.80 -16.72 -5.16
CA TYR A 351 -10.52 -17.56 -4.21
C TYR A 351 -10.78 -16.84 -2.89
N PHE A 352 -11.75 -17.33 -2.12
CA PHE A 352 -11.85 -17.05 -0.69
C PHE A 352 -11.69 -18.33 0.14
N VAL A 353 -11.16 -18.22 1.35
CA VAL A 353 -11.08 -19.35 2.31
C VAL A 353 -12.46 -19.62 2.88
N ARG A 354 -13.01 -20.81 2.62
CA ARG A 354 -14.33 -21.20 3.13
C ARG A 354 -14.29 -21.31 4.65
N GLY A 355 -15.09 -20.49 5.33
CA GLY A 355 -15.15 -20.44 6.79
C GLY A 355 -13.98 -19.71 7.47
N GLY A 356 -13.06 -19.15 6.68
CA GLY A 356 -12.02 -18.22 7.17
C GLY A 356 -11.07 -18.79 8.22
N VAL A 357 -10.63 -17.89 9.10
CA VAL A 357 -9.74 -18.18 10.24
C VAL A 357 -10.42 -19.10 11.25
N GLU A 358 -11.75 -19.02 11.40
CA GLU A 358 -12.51 -19.92 12.29
C GLU A 358 -12.39 -21.37 11.83
N ALA A 359 -12.69 -21.66 10.55
CA ALA A 359 -12.57 -23.01 10.01
C ALA A 359 -11.12 -23.54 10.02
N TRP A 360 -10.13 -22.66 9.85
CA TRP A 360 -8.72 -23.01 10.00
C TRP A 360 -8.41 -23.48 11.42
N ARG A 361 -8.86 -22.73 12.43
CA ARG A 361 -8.69 -23.07 13.84
C ARG A 361 -9.44 -24.35 14.22
N GLU A 362 -10.67 -24.51 13.75
CA GLU A 362 -11.49 -25.73 13.97
C GLU A 362 -10.84 -26.97 13.36
N SER A 363 -10.01 -26.81 12.33
CA SER A 363 -9.20 -27.89 11.74
C SER A 363 -7.97 -28.27 12.60
N GLY A 364 -7.81 -27.68 13.79
CA GLY A 364 -6.71 -27.97 14.72
C GLY A 364 -5.36 -27.39 14.28
N LEU A 365 -5.35 -26.38 13.40
CA LEU A 365 -4.13 -25.79 12.86
C LEU A 365 -3.74 -24.53 13.64
N GLU A 366 -2.42 -24.32 13.74
CA GLU A 366 -1.86 -23.15 14.43
C GLU A 366 -2.15 -21.85 13.67
N ILE A 367 -2.32 -20.76 14.43
CA ILE A 367 -2.48 -19.40 13.92
C ILE A 367 -1.26 -18.56 14.31
N GLU A 368 -0.92 -17.60 13.47
CA GLU A 368 0.10 -16.59 13.78
C GLU A 368 -0.57 -15.40 14.52
N THR A 369 0.18 -14.73 15.40
CA THR A 369 -0.26 -13.53 16.13
C THR A 369 0.76 -12.40 15.95
N GLY A 370 0.35 -11.17 16.25
CA GLY A 370 1.16 -9.98 16.06
C GLY A 370 1.08 -9.39 14.64
N GLY A 371 1.80 -8.28 14.46
CA GLY A 371 1.91 -7.63 13.15
C GLY A 371 2.84 -8.38 12.20
N PRO A 372 2.84 -8.03 10.91
CA PRO A 372 3.74 -8.64 9.94
C PRO A 372 5.20 -8.30 10.29
N VAL A 373 5.95 -9.25 10.85
CA VAL A 373 7.41 -9.13 11.01
C VAL A 373 8.06 -9.83 9.83
N LYS A 374 8.70 -9.05 8.95
CA LYS A 374 9.32 -9.58 7.74
C LYS A 374 10.82 -9.33 7.75
N PRO A 375 11.64 -10.35 7.45
CA PRO A 375 13.08 -10.15 7.31
C PRO A 375 13.34 -9.24 6.12
N VAL A 376 14.01 -8.12 6.38
CA VAL A 376 14.46 -7.19 5.33
C VAL A 376 15.79 -7.72 4.81
N ALA A 377 15.83 -8.02 3.51
CA ALA A 377 16.99 -8.67 2.93
C ALA A 377 18.24 -7.77 3.01
N GLY A 378 19.35 -8.34 3.48
CA GLY A 378 20.60 -7.62 3.70
C GLY A 378 20.66 -6.76 4.97
N LEU A 379 19.55 -6.54 5.68
CA LEU A 379 19.51 -5.65 6.84
C LEU A 379 20.39 -6.16 8.00
N GLU A 380 20.33 -7.44 8.34
CA GLU A 380 21.15 -8.01 9.41
C GLU A 380 22.65 -7.89 9.14
N ARG A 381 23.07 -8.14 7.88
CA ARG A 381 24.45 -7.91 7.44
C ARG A 381 24.83 -6.42 7.56
N ALA A 382 23.94 -5.53 7.14
CA ALA A 382 24.16 -4.09 7.23
C ALA A 382 24.25 -3.62 8.70
N ARG A 383 23.41 -4.14 9.60
CA ARG A 383 23.47 -3.90 11.05
C ARG A 383 24.80 -4.36 11.63
N GLY A 384 25.24 -5.57 11.31
CA GLY A 384 26.52 -6.12 11.80
C GLY A 384 27.76 -5.32 11.36
N ALA A 385 27.67 -4.63 10.21
CA ALA A 385 28.74 -3.76 9.71
C ALA A 385 28.55 -2.27 10.09
N ALA A 386 27.45 -1.90 10.73
CA ALA A 386 27.14 -0.51 11.03
C ALA A 386 27.85 -0.01 12.29
N ARG A 387 28.51 1.15 12.16
CA ARG A 387 28.92 1.98 13.30
C ARG A 387 27.72 2.81 13.74
N PHE A 388 27.17 2.52 14.92
CA PHE A 388 26.05 3.26 15.49
C PHE A 388 26.53 4.41 16.38
N ILE A 389 25.75 5.49 16.41
CA ILE A 389 25.89 6.61 17.36
C ILE A 389 24.55 6.80 18.07
N SER A 390 24.56 7.09 19.37
CA SER A 390 23.35 7.41 20.14
C SER A 390 22.89 8.85 19.87
N ALA A 391 21.63 9.15 20.24
CA ALA A 391 21.09 10.50 20.07
C ALA A 391 21.83 11.53 20.94
N GLN A 392 22.18 11.19 22.18
CA GLN A 392 22.92 12.09 23.07
C GLN A 392 24.36 12.34 22.59
N GLU A 393 25.06 11.29 22.14
CA GLU A 393 26.41 11.43 21.56
C GLU A 393 26.38 12.32 20.32
N LEU A 394 25.43 12.10 19.41
CA LEU A 394 25.26 12.94 18.23
C LEU A 394 24.99 14.40 18.63
N ALA A 395 24.10 14.66 19.59
CA ALA A 395 23.81 16.01 20.05
C ALA A 395 25.04 16.73 20.62
N ALA A 396 25.90 16.01 21.34
CA ALA A 396 27.17 16.53 21.84
C ALA A 396 28.14 16.86 20.68
N GLU A 397 28.25 15.98 19.67
CA GLU A 397 29.11 16.20 18.49
C GLU A 397 28.65 17.37 17.62
N LEU A 398 27.33 17.59 17.49
CA LEU A 398 26.78 18.71 16.72
C LEU A 398 27.13 20.09 17.31
N SER A 399 27.46 20.14 18.60
CA SER A 399 27.91 21.37 19.28
C SER A 399 29.41 21.66 19.06
N GLY A 400 30.16 20.72 18.48
CA GLY A 400 31.61 20.83 18.27
C GLY A 400 32.00 21.49 16.93
N ARG A 401 33.29 21.84 16.80
CA ARG A 401 33.86 22.44 15.56
C ARG A 401 33.91 21.49 14.36
N ASN A 402 33.81 20.18 14.59
CA ASN A 402 33.84 19.15 13.55
C ASN A 402 32.51 18.38 13.48
N SER A 403 31.39 19.11 13.55
CA SER A 403 30.04 18.51 13.54
C SER A 403 29.83 17.65 12.29
N PRO A 404 29.26 16.43 12.38
CA PRO A 404 29.05 15.58 11.21
C PRO A 404 28.00 16.15 10.25
N VAL A 405 28.04 15.73 8.97
CA VAL A 405 26.91 15.93 8.05
C VAL A 405 25.80 14.96 8.43
N ILE A 406 24.61 15.47 8.70
CA ILE A 406 23.45 14.62 8.96
C ILE A 406 22.69 14.40 7.65
N LEU A 407 22.45 13.13 7.31
CA LEU A 407 21.68 12.72 6.15
C LEU A 407 20.42 11.98 6.59
N ASP A 408 19.25 12.55 6.35
CA ASP A 408 17.95 11.89 6.54
C ASP A 408 17.51 11.22 5.23
N VAL A 409 17.32 9.89 5.29
CA VAL A 409 16.89 9.06 4.16
C VAL A 409 15.44 8.55 4.29
N GLY A 410 14.68 9.08 5.24
CA GLY A 410 13.26 8.82 5.44
C GLY A 410 12.38 9.39 4.31
N ALA A 411 11.07 9.22 4.41
CA ALA A 411 10.16 9.86 3.44
C ALA A 411 10.17 11.38 3.61
N SER A 412 10.01 12.13 2.52
CA SER A 412 9.94 13.62 2.50
C SER A 412 8.92 14.15 3.52
N ARG A 413 7.76 13.50 3.61
CA ARG A 413 6.70 13.86 4.56
C ARG A 413 7.10 13.68 6.02
N GLU A 414 7.91 12.68 6.33
CA GLU A 414 8.40 12.43 7.70
C GLU A 414 9.44 13.48 8.07
N TYR A 415 10.41 13.72 7.20
CA TYR A 415 11.37 14.82 7.34
C TYR A 415 10.67 16.17 7.52
N GLY A 416 9.68 16.46 6.68
CA GLY A 416 8.90 17.71 6.76
C GLY A 416 8.08 17.86 8.05
N ARG A 417 7.67 16.76 8.69
CA ARG A 417 6.99 16.80 10.00
C ARG A 417 7.94 17.04 11.17
N GLY A 418 9.20 16.65 11.02
CA GLY A 418 10.22 16.84 12.02
C GLY A 418 11.50 16.08 11.68
N HIS A 419 12.63 16.78 11.66
CA HIS A 419 13.96 16.22 11.40
C HIS A 419 15.02 16.83 12.32
N ILE A 420 16.18 16.19 12.40
CA ILE A 420 17.31 16.72 13.18
C ILE A 420 17.76 18.06 12.58
N PRO A 421 17.94 19.13 13.38
CA PRO A 421 18.31 20.44 12.87
C PRO A 421 19.53 20.41 11.95
N GLY A 422 19.43 21.05 10.79
CA GLY A 422 20.51 21.15 9.81
C GLY A 422 20.71 19.92 8.92
N ALA A 423 19.95 18.84 9.12
CA ALA A 423 20.00 17.63 8.31
C ALA A 423 19.67 17.87 6.83
N LEU A 424 20.42 17.22 5.94
CA LEU A 424 20.11 17.11 4.52
C LEU A 424 19.11 15.98 4.32
N TRP A 425 18.07 16.19 3.52
CA TRP A 425 17.15 15.13 3.10
C TRP A 425 17.50 14.60 1.72
N LEU A 426 17.51 13.28 1.57
CA LEU A 426 17.66 12.60 0.29
C LEU A 426 16.93 11.25 0.31
N SER A 427 16.03 10.99 -0.64
CA SER A 427 15.49 9.63 -0.78
C SER A 427 16.63 8.64 -1.02
N ARG A 428 16.66 7.51 -0.28
CA ARG A 428 17.64 6.43 -0.47
C ARG A 428 17.69 5.92 -1.92
N GLY A 429 16.60 6.06 -2.68
CA GLY A 429 16.55 5.70 -4.10
C GLY A 429 17.50 6.52 -5.00
N TRP A 430 18.00 7.65 -4.51
CA TRP A 430 18.93 8.54 -5.22
C TRP A 430 20.32 8.58 -4.57
N LEU A 431 20.57 7.73 -3.56
CA LEU A 431 21.75 7.83 -2.69
C LEU A 431 23.06 7.79 -3.47
N GLU A 432 23.24 6.81 -4.35
CA GLU A 432 24.48 6.60 -5.09
C GLU A 432 24.76 7.68 -6.16
N GLU A 433 23.73 8.39 -6.59
CA GLU A 433 23.84 9.41 -7.65
C GLU A 433 23.98 10.82 -7.08
N LYS A 434 23.11 11.19 -6.13
CA LYS A 434 22.98 12.57 -5.66
C LYS A 434 23.84 12.89 -4.43
N PHE A 435 24.11 11.90 -3.56
CA PHE A 435 24.91 12.17 -2.36
C PHE A 435 26.39 12.43 -2.68
N PRO A 436 27.07 11.66 -3.55
CA PRO A 436 28.44 11.95 -3.97
C PRO A 436 28.60 13.33 -4.64
N ALA A 437 27.57 13.78 -5.38
CA ALA A 437 27.55 15.11 -5.96
C ALA A 437 27.42 16.23 -4.91
N ALA A 438 26.68 15.98 -3.84
CA ALA A 438 26.47 16.94 -2.74
C ALA A 438 27.62 16.96 -1.72
N LEU A 439 28.31 15.83 -1.51
CA LEU A 439 29.41 15.69 -0.57
C LEU A 439 30.53 14.85 -1.18
N SER A 440 31.46 15.49 -1.89
CA SER A 440 32.58 14.81 -2.55
C SER A 440 33.71 14.37 -1.61
N ASP A 441 33.76 14.93 -0.40
CA ASP A 441 34.74 14.56 0.63
C ASP A 441 34.34 13.22 1.29
N LEU A 442 35.05 12.15 0.92
CA LEU A 442 34.82 10.79 1.43
C LEU A 442 35.28 10.59 2.89
N ASP A 443 36.09 11.51 3.44
CA ASP A 443 36.51 11.50 4.84
C ASP A 443 35.57 12.27 5.76
N ARG A 444 34.69 13.12 5.21
CA ARG A 444 33.75 13.88 6.02
C ARG A 444 32.87 12.94 6.85
N PRO A 445 32.80 13.12 8.18
CA PRO A 445 31.87 12.35 9.01
C PRO A 445 30.41 12.55 8.57
N VAL A 446 29.71 11.44 8.33
CA VAL A 446 28.29 11.43 7.94
C VAL A 446 27.51 10.58 8.95
N VAL A 447 26.44 11.15 9.50
CA VAL A 447 25.49 10.44 10.35
C VAL A 447 24.17 10.30 9.60
N ILE A 448 23.75 9.07 9.35
CA ILE A 448 22.53 8.78 8.58
C ILE A 448 21.39 8.46 9.54
N THR A 449 20.23 9.05 9.30
CA THR A 449 19.00 8.78 10.03
C THR A 449 17.83 8.51 9.10
N CYS A 450 16.80 7.89 9.66
CA CYS A 450 15.43 7.81 9.17
C CYS A 450 14.53 7.65 10.41
N PRO A 451 13.20 7.52 10.32
CA PRO A 451 12.36 7.45 11.52
C PRO A 451 12.74 6.34 12.51
N THR A 452 12.99 5.12 12.03
CA THR A 452 13.16 3.92 12.88
C THR A 452 14.56 3.27 12.80
N GLY A 453 15.38 3.64 11.80
CA GLY A 453 16.77 3.16 11.66
C GLY A 453 17.04 2.14 10.56
N ASP A 454 16.02 1.49 9.98
CA ASP A 454 16.25 0.40 9.02
C ASP A 454 16.74 0.91 7.66
N HIS A 455 16.06 1.90 7.09
CA HIS A 455 16.50 2.55 5.85
C HIS A 455 17.88 3.21 6.00
N SER A 456 18.16 3.85 7.15
CA SER A 456 19.45 4.50 7.39
C SER A 456 20.58 3.48 7.59
N THR A 457 20.28 2.30 8.14
CA THR A 457 21.25 1.20 8.24
C THR A 457 21.65 0.68 6.86
N LEU A 458 20.67 0.42 5.98
CA LEU A 458 20.95 0.01 4.59
C LEU A 458 21.71 1.10 3.82
N ALA A 459 21.29 2.37 3.96
CA ALA A 459 21.99 3.50 3.35
C ALA A 459 23.43 3.62 3.86
N GLY A 460 23.68 3.36 5.15
CA GLY A 460 25.01 3.37 5.74
C GLY A 460 25.93 2.29 5.18
N ALA A 461 25.40 1.10 4.90
CA ALA A 461 26.14 0.07 4.18
C ALA A 461 26.49 0.52 2.76
N THR A 462 25.51 1.06 2.01
CA THR A 462 25.73 1.58 0.65
C THR A 462 26.78 2.68 0.60
N LEU A 463 26.76 3.67 1.50
CA LEU A 463 27.75 4.75 1.52
C LEU A 463 29.17 4.22 1.76
N ARG A 464 29.34 3.23 2.63
CA ARG A 464 30.65 2.58 2.84
C ARG A 464 31.10 1.82 1.58
N GLU A 465 30.20 1.13 0.90
CA GLU A 465 30.50 0.41 -0.34
C GLU A 465 30.95 1.33 -1.49
N ILE A 466 30.46 2.57 -1.53
CA ILE A 466 30.87 3.57 -2.54
C ILE A 466 32.04 4.46 -2.08
N GLY A 467 32.64 4.18 -0.91
CA GLY A 467 33.94 4.72 -0.50
C GLY A 467 33.96 5.72 0.65
N TYR A 468 32.82 6.08 1.25
CA TYR A 468 32.79 6.93 2.44
C TYR A 468 33.36 6.20 3.66
N ARG A 469 34.34 6.81 4.33
CA ARG A 469 35.12 6.16 5.40
C ARG A 469 34.52 6.37 6.79
N ASN A 470 33.92 7.53 7.01
CA ASN A 470 33.40 7.97 8.31
C ASN A 470 31.87 8.01 8.35
N VAL A 471 31.24 6.86 8.10
CA VAL A 471 29.78 6.71 8.11
C VAL A 471 29.30 6.15 9.44
N PHE A 472 28.31 6.81 10.04
CA PHE A 472 27.62 6.41 11.27
C PHE A 472 26.11 6.34 11.02
N VAL A 473 25.41 5.50 11.79
CA VAL A 473 23.94 5.38 11.74
C VAL A 473 23.39 5.81 13.10
N LEU A 474 22.41 6.71 13.11
CA LEU A 474 21.73 7.07 14.36
C LEU A 474 20.93 5.86 14.86
N LYS A 475 21.30 5.37 16.05
CA LYS A 475 20.67 4.21 16.67
C LYS A 475 19.18 4.49 16.90
N ASN A 476 18.32 3.62 16.36
CA ASN A 476 16.85 3.74 16.39
C ASN A 476 16.29 5.00 15.69
N GLY A 477 17.10 5.68 14.87
CA GLY A 477 16.66 6.79 14.03
C GLY A 477 16.19 8.04 14.77
N THR A 478 15.47 8.90 14.05
CA THR A 478 14.94 10.19 14.56
C THR A 478 13.89 9.97 15.67
N ALA A 479 13.28 8.79 15.76
CA ALA A 479 12.43 8.43 16.89
C ALA A 479 13.20 8.46 18.22
N ALA A 480 14.42 7.93 18.28
CA ALA A 480 15.25 8.02 19.49
C ALA A 480 15.67 9.46 19.80
N TRP A 481 16.01 10.26 18.79
CA TRP A 481 16.27 11.69 18.96
C TRP A 481 15.11 12.40 19.67
N THR A 482 13.89 12.11 19.23
CA THR A 482 12.66 12.68 19.82
C THR A 482 12.41 12.16 21.23
N GLN A 483 12.64 10.86 21.49
CA GLN A 483 12.48 10.25 22.82
C GLN A 483 13.43 10.85 23.86
N GLU A 484 14.63 11.26 23.45
CA GLU A 484 15.59 11.98 24.28
C GLU A 484 15.24 13.47 24.50
N GLY A 485 14.09 13.93 24.02
CA GLY A 485 13.63 15.32 24.17
C GLY A 485 14.45 16.33 23.38
N LEU A 486 15.23 15.89 22.39
CA LEU A 486 16.05 16.76 21.56
C LEU A 486 15.20 17.47 20.50
N ALA A 487 15.52 18.74 20.23
CA ALA A 487 14.73 19.58 19.34
C ALA A 487 14.73 19.08 17.89
N LEU A 488 13.58 19.18 17.23
CA LEU A 488 13.42 18.94 15.80
C LEU A 488 13.23 20.27 15.05
N GLN A 489 13.68 20.30 13.81
CA GLN A 489 13.32 21.31 12.83
C GLN A 489 12.14 20.80 11.99
N ILE A 490 11.19 21.68 11.64
CA ILE A 490 9.98 21.35 10.86
C ILE A 490 10.11 21.96 9.46
N GLY A 491 9.47 21.33 8.47
CA GLY A 491 9.42 21.79 7.09
C GLY A 491 10.48 21.14 6.20
N LEU A 492 10.40 21.43 4.90
CA LEU A 492 11.31 20.90 3.90
C LEU A 492 12.52 21.83 3.74
N THR A 493 13.45 21.80 4.70
CA THR A 493 14.47 22.86 4.86
C THR A 493 15.70 22.68 3.97
N ARG A 494 16.23 21.46 3.81
CA ARG A 494 17.42 21.18 2.98
C ARG A 494 17.25 19.90 2.18
N MET A 495 16.83 20.02 0.92
CA MET A 495 16.53 18.87 0.06
C MET A 495 17.58 18.66 -1.03
N LEU A 496 18.06 17.42 -1.18
CA LEU A 496 18.97 17.01 -2.26
C LEU A 496 18.22 16.32 -3.43
N SER A 497 16.97 15.92 -3.22
CA SER A 497 16.07 15.39 -4.25
C SER A 497 14.72 16.09 -4.18
N GLU A 498 13.89 15.95 -5.22
CA GLU A 498 12.51 16.43 -5.16
C GLU A 498 11.73 15.65 -4.10
N PRO A 499 10.96 16.34 -3.23
CA PRO A 499 10.12 15.69 -2.24
C PRO A 499 8.90 15.05 -2.91
N ASN A 500 8.47 13.91 -2.37
CA ASN A 500 7.20 13.28 -2.72
C ASN A 500 6.02 13.90 -1.99
#